data_AF-A0A7J8DPN3-F1
#
_entry.id   AF-A0A7J8DPN3-F1
#
_cell.length_a   1.000
_cell.length_b   1.000
_cell.length_c   1.000
_cell.angle_alpha   90.00
_cell.angle_beta   90.00
_cell.angle_gamma   90.00
#
_symmetry.space_group_name_H-M   'P 1'
#
loop_
_entity.id
_entity.type
_entity.pdbx_description
1 polymer ?
#
loop_
_entity_poly.entity_id
_entity_poly.type
_entity_poly.pdbx_seq_one_letter_code
_entity_poly.pdbx_strand_id
1 'polypeptide(L)' 'MSGESAKSLGKGSAPPGPVPEGLIRVYSMRFCPFAQRTRLVLTAKGIK' A
#
# COMPACT_ATOMS: atom_id res chain seq x y z
N MET A 1 -1.15 -8.79 5.55
CA MET A 1 0.02 -8.11 6.14
C MET A 1 0.04 -6.66 5.66
N SER A 2 -0.29 -5.73 6.54
CA SER A 2 -0.06 -4.30 6.34
C SER A 2 1.43 -4.08 6.10
N GLY A 3 1.85 -3.49 4.97
CA GLY A 3 3.26 -3.23 4.64
C GLY A 3 4.02 -2.28 5.59
N GLU A 4 4.11 -2.62 6.87
CA GLU A 4 4.76 -1.88 7.96
C GLU A 4 6.29 -1.92 7.86
N SER A 5 6.83 -2.98 7.26
CA SER A 5 8.27 -3.16 7.03
C SER A 5 8.77 -2.60 5.69
N ALA A 6 7.90 -2.10 4.82
CA ALA A 6 8.29 -1.62 3.50
C ALA A 6 8.98 -0.24 3.57
N LYS A 7 10.17 -0.12 2.95
CA LYS A 7 10.86 1.17 2.76
C LYS A 7 10.10 2.02 1.73
N SER A 8 10.02 3.32 1.98
CA SER A 8 9.43 4.27 1.03
C SER A 8 10.28 4.37 -0.24
N LEU A 9 9.61 4.42 -1.38
CA LEU A 9 10.23 4.68 -2.68
C LEU A 9 10.37 6.20 -2.89
N GLY A 10 11.48 6.61 -3.50
CA GLY A 10 11.84 8.02 -3.69
C GLY A 10 12.54 8.23 -5.04
N LYS A 11 13.17 9.38 -5.23
CA LYS A 11 13.90 9.66 -6.48
C LYS A 11 15.02 8.62 -6.69
N GLY A 12 15.01 7.96 -7.85
CA GLY A 12 16.01 6.95 -8.22
C GLY A 12 15.69 5.51 -7.78
N SER A 13 14.62 5.28 -7.01
CA SER A 13 14.17 3.90 -6.74
C SER A 13 13.46 3.30 -7.95
N ALA A 14 13.63 2.00 -8.17
CA ALA A 14 12.89 1.28 -9.20
C ALA A 14 11.37 1.35 -8.92
N PRO A 15 10.53 1.68 -9.93
CA PRO A 15 9.09 1.67 -9.78
C PRO A 15 8.59 0.23 -9.58
N PRO A 16 7.46 0.04 -8.88
CA PRO A 16 6.90 -1.29 -8.73
C PRO A 16 6.36 -1.82 -10.08
N GLY A 17 6.43 -3.14 -10.28
CA GLY A 17 5.88 -3.80 -11.46
C GLY A 17 4.33 -3.74 -11.53
N PRO A 18 3.71 -4.39 -12.53
CA PRO A 18 2.25 -4.40 -12.67
C PRO A 18 1.55 -4.99 -11.43
N VAL A 19 0.29 -4.63 -11.22
CA VAL A 19 -0.54 -5.23 -10.18
C VAL A 19 -1.06 -6.57 -10.71
N PRO A 20 -0.86 -7.69 -9.99
CA PRO A 20 -1.43 -8.98 -10.40
C PRO A 20 -2.95 -8.94 -10.47
N GLU A 21 -3.53 -9.78 -11.31
CA GLU A 21 -4.98 -9.89 -11.43
C GLU A 21 -5.63 -10.30 -10.10
N GLY A 22 -6.78 -9.72 -9.78
CA GLY A 22 -7.51 -9.98 -8.54
C GLY A 22 -6.94 -9.31 -7.28
N LEU A 23 -5.89 -8.48 -7.41
CA LEU A 23 -5.31 -7.71 -6.31
C LEU A 23 -5.44 -6.20 -6.55
N ILE A 24 -5.47 -5.43 -5.47
CA ILE A 24 -5.38 -3.96 -5.51
C ILE A 24 -4.09 -3.45 -4.86
N ARG A 25 -3.49 -2.40 -5.44
CA ARG A 25 -2.33 -1.71 -4.86
C ARG A 25 -2.72 -0.34 -4.34
N VAL A 26 -2.27 -0.02 -3.13
CA VAL A 26 -2.35 1.33 -2.55
C VAL A 26 -0.95 1.91 -2.35
N TYR A 27 -0.70 3.06 -2.97
CA TYR A 27 0.45 3.90 -2.64
C TYR A 27 0.17 4.63 -1.33
N SER A 28 1.04 4.41 -0.34
CA SER A 28 0.81 4.82 1.05
C SER A 28 2.12 5.26 1.70
N MET A 29 1.99 5.89 2.87
CA MET A 29 3.10 6.19 3.77
C MET A 29 2.68 5.78 5.18
N ARG A 30 3.58 5.12 5.92
CA ARG A 30 3.30 4.43 7.19
C ARG A 30 2.63 5.32 8.24
N PHE A 31 3.02 6.59 8.30
CA PHE A 31 2.54 7.55 9.27
C PHE A 31 1.56 8.57 8.68
N CYS A 32 1.06 8.36 7.44
CA CYS A 32 0.07 9.24 6.84
C CYS A 32 -1.34 8.92 7.36
N PRO A 33 -2.01 9.82 8.10
CA PRO A 33 -3.33 9.55 8.65
C PRO A 33 -4.40 9.42 7.55
N PHE A 34 -4.23 10.10 6.41
CA PHE A 34 -5.14 9.99 5.28
C PHE A 34 -5.06 8.61 4.62
N ALA A 35 -3.84 8.13 4.39
CA ALA A 35 -3.63 6.81 3.78
C ALA A 35 -4.00 5.66 4.75
N GLN A 36 -3.89 5.89 6.07
CA GLN A 36 -4.32 4.94 7.09
C GLN A 36 -5.82 4.63 6.99
N ARG A 37 -6.67 5.62 6.69
CA ARG A 37 -8.12 5.41 6.49
C ARG A 37 -8.41 4.36 5.42
N THR A 38 -7.75 4.47 4.26
CA THR A 38 -7.90 3.49 3.17
C THR A 38 -7.42 2.10 3.60
N ARG A 39 -6.30 2.02 4.33
CA ARG A 39 -5.78 0.73 4.83
C ARG A 39 -6.76 0.05 5.79
N LEU A 40 -7.38 0.82 6.71
CA LEU A 40 -8.40 0.30 7.62
C LEU A 40 -9.59 -0.30 6.87
N VAL A 41 -10.07 0.37 5.82
CA VAL A 41 -11.18 -0.13 4.98
C VAL A 41 -10.80 -1.40 4.24
N LEU A 42 -9.60 -1.45 3.63
CA LEU A 42 -9.14 -2.66 2.93
C LEU A 42 -9.08 -3.87 3.87
N THR A 43 -8.54 -3.67 5.08
CA THR A 43 -8.49 -4.72 6.10
C THR A 43 -9.89 -5.13 6.56
N ALA A 44 -10.76 -4.17 6.88
CA ALA A 44 -12.11 -4.44 7.36
C ALA A 44 -12.99 -5.17 6.32
N LYS A 45 -12.78 -4.89 5.03
CA LYS A 45 -13.52 -5.52 3.93
C LYS A 45 -12.86 -6.78 3.37
N GLY A 46 -11.70 -7.19 3.90
CA GLY A 46 -10.97 -8.38 3.41
C GLY A 46 -10.51 -8.27 1.95
N ILE A 47 -10.26 -7.05 1.47
CA ILE A 47 -9.82 -6.80 0.10
C ILE A 47 -8.32 -7.10 0.01
N LYS A 48 -7.94 -7.94 -0.96
CA LYS A 48 -6.55 -8.38 -1.18
C LYS A 48 -5.80 -7.45 -2.13
#